data_AF-A0A2K1IYD3-F1
#
_entry.id   AF-A0A2K1IYD3-F1
#
_cell.length_a   1.000
_cell.length_b   1.000
_cell.length_c   1.000
_cell.angle_alpha   90.00
_cell.angle_beta   90.00
_cell.angle_gamma   90.00
#
_symmetry.space_group_name_H-M   'P 1'
#
loop_
_entity.id
_entity.type
_entity.pdbx_description
1 polymer ?
#
loop_
_entity_poly.entity_id
_entity_poly.type
_entity_poly.pdbx_seq_one_letter_code
_entity_poly.pdbx_strand_id
1 'polypeptide(L)'
;MDQSSSDEEAEPNVVVVPTHGGQYVKFTKEGFDFEVSSRYTPPIQLLGCGACGPVCSMIDSITGEKVAVKKFVNGVNDPDYAKRTIREIKLLRLMNHENVLIRKMKLNILNVICAVTWEDNAIF
;
A
#
# COMPACT_ATOMS: atom_id res chain seq x y z
N MET A 1 36.16 -3.39 16.78
CA MET A 1 35.75 -3.51 15.37
C MET A 1 34.40 -4.18 15.43
N ASP A 2 33.38 -3.39 15.75
CA ASP A 2 32.02 -3.93 15.92
C ASP A 2 31.34 -3.77 14.57
N GLN A 3 31.32 -4.87 13.81
CA GLN A 3 30.49 -5.00 12.63
C GLN A 3 29.10 -5.41 13.10
N SER A 4 28.23 -4.43 13.33
CA SER A 4 26.78 -4.65 13.34
C SER A 4 26.32 -4.66 11.88
N SER A 5 26.47 -5.80 11.22
CA SER A 5 25.68 -6.12 10.03
C SER A 5 24.25 -6.34 10.51
N SER A 6 23.40 -5.33 10.38
CA SER A 6 21.96 -5.52 10.45
C SER A 6 21.59 -6.47 9.33
N ASP A 7 21.39 -7.73 9.69
CA ASP A 7 20.87 -8.78 8.84
C ASP A 7 19.63 -8.24 8.13
N GLU A 8 19.71 -8.13 6.80
CA GLU A 8 18.51 -8.06 5.96
C GLU A 8 17.79 -9.38 6.16
N GLU A 9 16.92 -9.46 7.17
CA GLU A 9 16.01 -10.57 7.34
C GLU A 9 15.16 -10.67 6.08
N ALA A 10 15.52 -11.62 5.22
CA ALA A 10 14.76 -12.00 4.05
C ALA A 10 13.39 -12.50 4.53
N GLU A 11 12.43 -11.58 4.59
CA GLU A 11 11.02 -11.84 4.85
C GLU A 11 10.58 -13.06 4.02
N PRO A 12 9.81 -13.99 4.63
CA PRO A 12 9.44 -15.25 3.99
C PRO A 12 8.85 -14.98 2.62
N ASN A 13 9.33 -15.69 1.60
CA ASN A 13 8.93 -15.56 0.20
C ASN A 13 7.40 -15.40 0.09
N VAL A 14 6.93 -14.16 -0.02
CA VAL A 14 5.53 -13.87 -0.23
C VAL A 14 5.18 -14.46 -1.58
N VAL A 15 4.27 -15.44 -1.60
CA VAL A 15 3.85 -16.06 -2.85
C VAL A 15 3.02 -15.02 -3.62
N VAL A 16 3.61 -14.53 -4.72
CA VAL A 16 2.98 -13.56 -5.62
C VAL A 16 2.44 -14.31 -6.84
N VAL A 17 1.13 -14.24 -7.05
CA VAL A 17 0.44 -14.90 -8.17
C VAL A 17 0.02 -13.85 -9.21
N PRO A 18 0.47 -13.93 -10.47
CA PRO A 18 0.01 -13.01 -11.50
C PRO A 18 -1.47 -13.24 -11.83
N THR A 19 -2.23 -12.16 -11.97
CA THR A 19 -3.64 -12.18 -12.36
C THR A 19 -3.87 -11.27 -13.58
N HIS A 20 -5.05 -11.37 -14.21
CA HIS A 20 -5.46 -10.49 -15.31
C HIS A 20 -4.42 -10.42 -16.46
N GLY A 21 -3.86 -11.56 -16.86
CA GLY A 21 -2.84 -11.62 -17.92
C GLY A 21 -1.50 -11.00 -17.54
N GLY A 22 -1.18 -10.88 -16.24
CA GLY A 22 0.09 -10.35 -15.73
C GLY A 22 0.09 -8.85 -15.45
N GLN A 23 -1.04 -8.16 -15.65
CA GLN A 23 -1.15 -6.73 -15.32
C GLN A 23 -1.27 -6.47 -13.81
N TYR A 24 -1.72 -7.48 -13.08
CA TYR A 24 -1.90 -7.45 -11.63
C TYR A 24 -1.22 -8.64 -10.98
N VAL A 25 -0.94 -8.50 -9.70
CA VAL A 25 -0.41 -9.54 -8.85
C VAL A 25 -1.24 -9.64 -7.59
N LYS A 26 -1.58 -10.87 -7.22
CA LYS A 26 -2.26 -11.19 -5.97
C LYS A 26 -1.26 -11.81 -5.00
N PHE A 27 -1.28 -11.37 -3.75
CA PHE A 27 -0.46 -11.94 -2.68
C PHE A 27 -1.20 -11.86 -1.35
N THR A 28 -0.80 -12.68 -0.38
CA THR A 28 -1.33 -12.64 0.98
C THR A 28 -0.24 -12.21 1.94
N LYS A 29 -0.49 -11.19 2.76
CA LYS A 29 0.41 -10.73 3.82
C LYS A 29 -0.36 -10.66 5.13
N GLU A 30 0.12 -11.35 6.16
CA GLU A 30 -0.51 -11.39 7.50
C GLU A 30 -2.02 -11.70 7.46
N GLY A 31 -2.44 -12.64 6.59
CA GLY A 31 -3.85 -13.03 6.43
C GLY A 31 -4.70 -12.07 5.58
N PHE A 32 -4.12 -11.01 5.02
CA PHE A 32 -4.81 -10.10 4.11
C PHE A 32 -4.41 -10.33 2.66
N ASP A 33 -5.42 -10.58 1.81
CA ASP A 33 -5.25 -10.69 0.37
C ASP A 33 -5.13 -9.30 -0.28
N PHE A 34 -4.04 -9.03 -0.97
CA PHE A 34 -3.86 -7.84 -1.79
C PHE A 34 -3.87 -8.23 -3.26
N GLU A 35 -4.46 -7.38 -4.10
CA GLU A 35 -4.34 -7.48 -5.55
C GLU A 35 -4.01 -6.12 -6.15
N VAL A 36 -2.75 -5.94 -6.51
CA VAL A 36 -2.17 -4.67 -6.95
C VAL A 36 -1.64 -4.79 -8.37
N SER A 37 -1.38 -3.65 -9.04
CA SER A 37 -0.71 -3.68 -10.35
C SER A 37 0.68 -4.32 -10.22
N SER A 38 1.09 -5.12 -11.21
CA SER A 38 2.39 -5.81 -11.25
C SER A 38 3.61 -4.87 -11.21
N ARG A 39 3.40 -3.55 -11.37
CA ARG A 39 4.45 -2.55 -11.12
C ARG A 39 4.85 -2.42 -9.64
N TYR A 40 3.99 -2.83 -8.71
CA TYR A 40 4.28 -2.74 -7.29
C TYR A 40 4.96 -4.04 -6.86
N THR A 41 6.26 -3.94 -6.61
CA THR A 41 7.14 -5.10 -6.39
C THR A 41 7.56 -5.20 -4.93
N PRO A 42 8.03 -6.39 -4.49
CA PRO A 42 8.71 -6.54 -3.21
C PRO A 42 9.88 -5.57 -3.02
N PRO A 43 10.35 -5.35 -1.78
CA PRO A 43 9.88 -5.97 -0.54
C PRO A 43 8.45 -5.53 -0.13
N ILE A 44 7.67 -6.49 0.39
CA ILE A 44 6.31 -6.25 0.89
C ILE A 44 6.31 -6.33 2.40
N GLN A 45 6.15 -5.19 3.07
CA GLN A 45 6.16 -5.11 4.53
C GLN A 45 4.83 -4.58 5.03
N LEU A 46 4.23 -5.19 6.05
CA LEU A 46 3.06 -4.62 6.70
C LEU A 46 3.50 -3.41 7.54
N LEU A 47 2.91 -2.24 7.30
CA LEU A 47 3.14 -1.03 8.09
C LEU A 47 2.17 -0.93 9.28
N GLY A 48 0.95 -1.45 9.11
CA GLY A 48 -0.04 -1.48 10.18
C GLY A 48 -1.44 -1.84 9.72
N CYS A 49 -2.35 -2.02 10.67
CA CYS A 49 -3.76 -2.34 10.44
C CYS A 49 -4.64 -1.35 11.21
N GLY A 50 -5.52 -0.64 10.50
CA GLY A 50 -6.49 0.26 11.10
C GLY A 50 -7.94 -0.14 10.83
N ALA A 51 -8.89 0.67 11.28
CA ALA A 51 -10.33 0.44 11.08
C ALA A 51 -10.76 0.32 9.60
N CYS A 52 -9.97 0.88 8.68
CA CYS A 52 -10.22 0.79 7.24
C CYS A 52 -9.56 -0.44 6.60
N GLY A 53 -8.60 -1.09 7.27
CA GLY A 53 -7.85 -2.22 6.74
C GLY A 53 -6.32 -2.09 6.88
N PRO A 54 -5.59 -3.05 6.31
CA PRO A 54 -4.13 -3.11 6.37
C PRO A 54 -3.47 -2.12 5.40
N VAL A 55 -2.26 -1.68 5.77
CA VAL A 55 -1.37 -0.85 4.96
C VAL A 55 -0.05 -1.60 4.79
N CYS A 56 0.38 -1.81 3.54
CA CYS A 56 1.66 -2.43 3.22
C CYS A 56 2.59 -1.46 2.49
N SER A 57 3.89 -1.56 2.74
CA SER A 57 4.93 -0.94 1.92
C SER A 57 5.25 -1.81 0.72
N MET A 58 5.51 -1.18 -0.43
CA MET A 58 6.01 -1.79 -1.65
C MET A 58 6.91 -0.80 -2.39
N ILE A 59 7.59 -1.25 -3.45
CA ILE A 59 8.33 -0.37 -4.36
C ILE A 59 7.51 -0.19 -5.65
N ASP A 60 7.33 1.06 -6.12
CA ASP A 60 6.84 1.31 -7.48
C ASP A 60 8.02 1.13 -8.45
N SER A 61 8.04 0.04 -9.22
CA SER A 61 9.15 -0.28 -10.13
C SER A 61 9.34 0.73 -11.26
N ILE A 62 8.35 1.61 -11.51
CA ILE A 62 8.46 2.66 -12.52
C ILE A 62 9.24 3.86 -11.96
N THR A 63 9.01 4.24 -10.70
CA THR A 63 9.63 5.43 -10.09
C THR A 63 10.79 5.11 -9.17
N GLY A 64 10.91 3.85 -8.71
CA GLY A 64 11.84 3.43 -7.66
C GLY A 64 11.45 3.91 -6.26
N GLU A 65 10.29 4.58 -6.11
CA GLU A 65 9.85 5.16 -4.83
C GLU A 65 9.14 4.11 -3.97
N LYS A 66 9.33 4.19 -2.65
CA LYS A 66 8.56 3.41 -1.68
C LYS A 66 7.13 3.95 -1.58
N VAL A 67 6.15 3.05 -1.60
CA VAL A 67 4.72 3.38 -1.61
C VAL A 67 3.94 2.59 -0.58
N ALA A 68 2.96 3.26 0.04
CA ALA A 68 2.07 2.72 1.06
C ALA A 68 0.76 2.37 0.39
N VAL A 69 0.46 1.09 0.40
CA VAL A 69 -0.68 0.48 -0.23
C VAL A 69 -1.69 0.13 0.85
N LYS A 70 -2.73 0.94 0.97
CA LYS A 70 -3.85 0.72 1.89
C LYS A 70 -4.97 -0.03 1.18
N LYS A 71 -5.36 -1.18 1.74
CA LYS A 71 -6.53 -1.93 1.30
C LYS A 71 -7.74 -1.57 2.16
N PHE A 72 -8.87 -1.28 1.52
CA PHE A 72 -10.12 -1.02 2.22
C PHE A 72 -10.97 -2.30 2.30
N VAL A 73 -11.03 -2.95 3.47
CA VAL A 73 -11.57 -4.31 3.64
C VAL A 73 -13.09 -4.40 3.43
N ASN A 74 -13.83 -3.30 3.66
CA ASN A 74 -15.30 -3.24 3.54
C ASN A 74 -15.77 -2.20 2.50
N GLY A 75 -14.92 -1.85 1.52
CA GLY A 75 -15.01 -0.57 0.80
C GLY A 75 -16.33 -0.21 0.11
N VAL A 76 -17.02 -1.17 -0.54
CA VAL A 76 -18.14 -0.85 -1.47
C VAL A 76 -19.50 -1.41 -1.03
N ASN A 77 -19.51 -2.39 -0.13
CA ASN A 77 -20.74 -3.09 0.23
C ASN A 77 -21.57 -2.34 1.29
N ASP A 78 -20.94 -1.47 2.07
CA ASP A 78 -21.62 -0.58 3.00
C ASP A 78 -21.53 0.87 2.48
N PRO A 79 -22.68 1.50 2.14
CA PRO A 79 -22.70 2.85 1.58
C PRO A 79 -22.15 3.91 2.54
N ASP A 80 -22.20 3.70 3.86
CA ASP A 80 -21.64 4.65 4.82
C ASP A 80 -20.12 4.51 4.94
N TYR A 81 -19.57 3.29 4.84
CA TYR A 81 -18.12 3.09 4.68
C TYR A 81 -17.63 3.64 3.34
N ALA A 82 -18.36 3.40 2.25
CA ALA A 82 -18.00 3.93 0.93
C ALA A 82 -17.89 5.46 0.93
N LYS A 83 -18.86 6.16 1.55
CA LYS A 83 -18.79 7.63 1.73
C LYS A 83 -17.56 8.05 2.54
N ARG A 84 -17.23 7.34 3.62
CA ARG A 84 -16.05 7.61 4.45
C ARG A 84 -14.75 7.42 3.65
N THR A 85 -14.62 6.32 2.93
CA THR A 85 -13.46 6.02 2.07
C THR A 85 -13.31 7.06 0.97
N ILE A 86 -14.41 7.43 0.29
CA ILE A 86 -14.38 8.49 -0.74
C ILE A 86 -13.97 9.83 -0.12
N ARG A 87 -14.47 10.17 1.07
CA ARG A 87 -14.09 11.40 1.77
C ARG A 87 -12.60 11.40 2.11
N GLU A 88 -12.06 10.30 2.63
CA GLU A 88 -10.63 10.15 2.91
C GLU A 88 -9.81 10.37 1.63
N ILE A 89 -10.12 9.65 0.55
CA ILE A 89 -9.48 9.79 -0.76
C ILE A 89 -9.54 11.23 -1.28
N LYS A 90 -10.71 11.88 -1.18
CA LYS A 90 -10.88 13.28 -1.62
C LYS A 90 -10.05 14.25 -0.79
N LEU A 91 -10.04 14.09 0.54
CA LEU A 91 -9.23 14.93 1.42
C LEU A 91 -7.75 14.75 1.12
N LEU A 92 -7.27 13.51 1.01
CA LEU A 92 -5.87 13.21 0.67
C LEU A 92 -5.44 13.82 -0.68
N ARG A 93 -6.36 13.92 -1.67
CA ARG A 93 -6.08 14.59 -2.95
C ARG A 93 -6.07 16.12 -2.89
N LEU A 94 -6.80 16.71 -1.95
CA LEU A 94 -6.91 18.16 -1.79
C LEU A 94 -5.84 18.73 -0.84
N MET A 95 -5.26 17.88 0.00
CA MET A 95 -4.20 18.27 0.94
C MET A 95 -2.87 18.40 0.19
N ASN A 96 -2.33 19.62 0.14
CA ASN A 96 -0.98 19.90 -0.37
C ASN A 96 -0.24 20.76 0.66
N HIS A 97 0.35 20.10 1.66
CA HIS A 97 1.04 20.75 2.77
C HIS A 97 2.27 19.93 3.16
N GLU A 98 3.37 20.58 3.56
CA GLU A 98 4.65 19.93 3.89
C GLU A 98 4.51 18.84 4.97
N ASN A 99 3.70 19.11 6.00
CA ASN A 99 3.39 18.14 7.07
C ASN A 99 2.38 17.05 6.66
N VAL A 100 1.89 17.05 5.41
CA VAL A 100 1.01 16.02 4.87
C VAL A 100 1.73 15.37 3.70
N LEU A 101 2.46 14.29 3.98
CA LEU A 101 3.35 13.62 3.04
C LEU A 101 2.59 12.76 2.02
N ILE A 102 1.88 13.41 1.10
CA ILE A 102 1.14 12.76 0.01
C ILE A 102 1.61 13.38 -1.30
N ARG A 103 2.64 12.80 -1.92
CA ARG A 103 3.15 13.31 -3.20
C ARG A 103 2.39 12.77 -4.40
N LYS A 104 2.08 11.47 -4.42
CA LYS A 104 1.37 10.80 -5.52
C LYS A 104 0.39 9.79 -4.97
N MET A 105 -0.87 9.90 -5.38
CA MET A 105 -1.92 8.95 -5.00
C MET A 105 -2.51 8.28 -6.23
N LYS A 106 -2.40 6.95 -6.31
CA LYS A 106 -3.05 6.15 -7.36
C LYS A 106 -4.13 5.27 -6.73
N LEU A 107 -5.35 5.37 -7.27
CA LEU A 107 -6.52 4.65 -6.81
C LEU A 107 -6.88 3.56 -7.82
N ASN A 108 -7.02 2.33 -7.36
CA ASN A 108 -7.70 1.28 -8.11
C ASN A 108 -9.09 1.05 -7.51
N ILE A 109 -10.15 1.37 -8.27
CA ILE A 109 -11.53 1.29 -7.79
C ILE A 109 -12.06 -0.15 -7.74
N LEU A 110 -11.49 -1.06 -8.54
CA LEU A 110 -11.94 -2.45 -8.60
C LEU A 110 -11.62 -3.20 -7.30
N ASN A 111 -10.48 -2.87 -6.67
CA ASN A 111 -10.02 -3.50 -5.42
C ASN A 111 -9.95 -2.53 -4.24
N VAL A 112 -10.45 -1.29 -4.41
CA VAL A 112 -10.33 -0.15 -3.47
C VAL A 112 -8.96 -0.14 -2.79
N ILE A 113 -7.92 0.00 -3.61
CA ILE A 113 -6.53 0.09 -3.14
C ILE A 113 -6.02 1.50 -3.42
N CYS A 114 -5.45 2.12 -2.39
CA CYS A 114 -4.80 3.41 -2.47
C CYS A 114 -3.30 3.24 -2.28
N ALA A 115 -2.50 3.66 -3.25
CA ALA A 115 -1.04 3.69 -3.15
C ALA A 115 -0.56 5.14 -3.00
N VAL A 116 0.17 5.44 -1.92
CA VAL A 116 0.77 6.76 -1.64
C VAL A 116 2.28 6.67 -1.47
N THR A 117 3.05 7.49 -2.18
CA THR A 117 4.51 7.61 -1.96
C THR A 117 4.79 8.39 -0.67
N TRP A 118 5.81 8.01 0.09
CA TRP A 118 6.23 8.73 1.30
C TRP A 118 7.77 8.80 1.42
N GLU A 119 8.27 9.64 2.33
CA GLU A 119 9.70 9.74 2.69
C GLU A 119 9.93 9.13 4.07
N ASP A 120 11.08 8.47 4.31
CA ASP A 120 11.34 7.63 5.50
C ASP A 120 11.18 8.31 6.88
N ASN A 121 10.97 9.63 6.93
CA ASN A 121 10.62 10.39 8.14
C ASN A 121 9.10 10.52 8.40
N ALA A 122 8.26 9.85 7.61
CA ALA A 122 6.81 9.85 7.79
C ALA A 122 6.40 9.05 9.04
N ILE A 123 5.70 9.69 9.97
CA ILE A 123 5.11 9.04 11.15
C ILE A 123 3.74 8.46 10.75
N PHE A 124 3.55 7.15 10.94
CA PHE A 124 2.29 6.42 10.69
C PHE A 124 1.42 6.31 11.93
#